data_AF-A0A8T6ZPT9-F1
#
_entry.id   AF-A0A8T6ZPT9-F1
#
_cell.length_a   1.000
_cell.length_b   1.000
_cell.length_c   1.000
_cell.angle_alpha   90.00
_cell.angle_beta   90.00
_cell.angle_gamma   90.00
#
_symmetry.space_group_name_H-M   'P 1'
#
loop_
_entity.id
_entity.type
_entity.pdbx_description
1 polymer ?
#
loop_
_entity_poly.entity_id
_entity_poly.type
_entity_poly.pdbx_seq_one_letter_code
_entity_poly.pdbx_strand_id
1 'polypeptide(L)'
;MGYQLFLCVALMFASASTTFAGPTEREQAFRIHNRLAGVPPSEGVLTAMEADLNGPNPDPIAAAHKAMDNPNFYTVTVKNFAAPWTNRDQSVFVPLNDYTTLVIGMVRDGVPFTEILSSDLLYMHAGQALPSANSNAHYENLEQAMRDPNFNPQTDLVPTTQSAAYGTPSIATAGAMTTRAAAEAFFVAGTNRAMFRFTLMNHMCTDLEGVHDTTIVPDRIRQDVSRSPGGDSRVFMNNCIGCHAGMDPLAQAFAYYDYDEVLGRMLYTNGTVASKYFNNDTTFEDGFITPDDSWNNYWRVGQNANLGWDINLPGSGAGAKTLGQELAATQAFAQCQVTKVFRNVCLRDPVDSFDRAEIASMTGDFISAYGYDLKEV
;
A
#
# COMPACT_ATOMS: atom_id res chain seq x y z
N MET A 1 74.12 -36.34 36.55
CA MET A 1 74.37 -36.98 35.24
C MET A 1 73.20 -37.89 34.94
N GLY A 2 72.31 -37.70 33.97
CA GLY A 2 72.07 -36.68 32.95
C GLY A 2 71.04 -37.26 31.96
N TYR A 3 70.15 -36.40 31.42
CA TYR A 3 69.35 -36.57 30.17
C TYR A 3 68.22 -37.66 30.18
N GLN A 4 66.98 -37.52 29.68
CA GLN A 4 66.29 -36.69 28.67
C GLN A 4 64.77 -36.72 28.99
N LEU A 5 64.06 -35.59 29.11
CA LEU A 5 63.16 -34.98 28.11
C LEU A 5 62.27 -35.95 27.28
N PHE A 6 60.97 -35.99 27.57
CA PHE A 6 59.90 -36.33 26.62
C PHE A 6 58.76 -35.32 26.81
N LEU A 7 58.55 -34.46 25.81
CA LEU A 7 57.39 -33.57 25.69
C LEU A 7 56.54 -34.10 24.53
N CYS A 8 55.31 -34.50 24.83
CA CYS A 8 54.33 -34.94 23.82
C CYS A 8 53.84 -33.75 22.99
N VAL A 9 54.16 -33.72 21.70
CA VAL A 9 53.51 -32.85 20.71
C VAL A 9 52.40 -33.66 20.04
N ALA A 10 51.15 -33.37 20.39
CA ALA A 10 49.99 -33.87 19.66
C ALA A 10 49.77 -32.99 18.42
N LEU A 11 50.11 -33.50 17.24
CA LEU A 11 49.53 -33.04 15.98
C LEU A 11 48.07 -33.50 15.93
N MET A 12 47.12 -32.56 16.05
CA MET A 12 45.78 -32.77 15.53
C MET A 12 45.61 -31.95 14.25
N PHE A 13 45.34 -32.69 13.18
CA PHE A 13 44.96 -32.19 11.87
C PHE A 13 43.79 -31.21 11.99
N ALA A 14 44.01 -29.97 11.55
CA ALA A 14 42.92 -29.08 11.15
C ALA A 14 42.32 -29.62 9.85
N SER A 15 41.30 -30.46 9.96
CA SER A 15 40.40 -30.74 8.84
C SER A 15 39.62 -29.45 8.55
N ALA A 16 40.08 -28.70 7.55
CA ALA A 16 39.27 -27.70 6.89
C ALA A 16 38.08 -28.43 6.24
N SER A 17 36.93 -28.38 6.90
CA SER A 17 35.66 -28.77 6.30
C SER A 17 35.38 -27.77 5.18
N THR A 18 35.76 -28.10 3.96
CA THR A 18 35.19 -27.45 2.78
C THR A 18 33.73 -27.89 2.70
N THR A 19 32.83 -27.08 3.23
CA THR A 19 31.41 -27.20 2.93
C THR A 19 31.26 -26.91 1.44
N PHE A 20 31.20 -27.96 0.63
CA PHE A 20 30.69 -27.86 -0.73
C PHE A 20 29.24 -27.37 -0.60
N ALA A 21 28.96 -26.23 -1.23
CA ALA A 21 27.60 -25.72 -1.39
C ALA A 21 26.71 -26.86 -1.91
N GLY A 22 25.60 -27.11 -1.21
CA GLY A 22 24.70 -28.19 -1.54
C GLY A 22 23.78 -27.80 -2.70
N PRO A 23 23.12 -28.78 -3.34
CA PRO A 23 22.00 -28.52 -4.24
C PRO A 23 20.89 -27.63 -3.62
N THR A 24 20.78 -27.63 -2.27
CA THR A 24 19.73 -26.95 -1.52
C THR A 24 19.84 -25.43 -1.54
N GLU A 25 21.00 -24.86 -1.21
CA GLU A 25 21.18 -23.40 -1.13
C GLU A 25 21.08 -22.77 -2.53
N ARG A 26 21.60 -23.47 -3.55
CA ARG A 26 21.47 -23.04 -4.94
C ARG A 26 20.01 -23.09 -5.42
N GLU A 27 19.25 -24.13 -5.07
CA GLU A 27 17.81 -24.19 -5.36
C GLU A 27 17.05 -23.08 -4.64
N GLN A 28 17.40 -22.77 -3.39
CA GLN A 28 16.81 -21.69 -2.62
C GLN A 28 17.10 -20.33 -3.25
N ALA A 29 18.34 -20.05 -3.65
CA ALA A 29 18.70 -18.82 -4.38
C ALA A 29 17.91 -18.69 -5.68
N PHE A 30 17.81 -19.77 -6.47
CA PHE A 30 16.99 -19.80 -7.68
C PHE A 30 15.52 -19.48 -7.38
N ARG A 31 14.95 -20.05 -6.31
CA ARG A 31 13.57 -19.82 -5.90
C ARG A 31 13.34 -18.37 -5.48
N ILE A 32 14.21 -17.79 -4.64
CA ILE A 32 14.15 -16.39 -4.21
C ILE A 32 14.13 -15.47 -5.45
N HIS A 33 15.07 -15.66 -6.38
CA HIS A 33 15.15 -14.83 -7.57
C HIS A 33 13.89 -14.92 -8.44
N ASN A 34 13.36 -16.13 -8.67
CA ASN A 34 12.13 -16.28 -9.45
C ASN A 34 10.90 -15.65 -8.77
N ARG A 35 10.83 -15.66 -7.44
CA ARG A 35 9.73 -15.02 -6.70
C ARG A 35 9.79 -13.50 -6.75
N LEU A 36 10.98 -12.93 -6.62
CA LEU A 36 11.15 -11.48 -6.57
C LEU A 36 11.24 -10.87 -7.97
N ALA A 37 12.05 -11.42 -8.87
CA ALA A 37 12.26 -10.87 -10.21
C ALA A 37 11.29 -11.43 -11.27
N GLY A 38 10.53 -12.48 -10.96
CA GLY A 38 9.60 -13.11 -11.91
C GLY A 38 10.25 -13.86 -13.08
N VAL A 39 11.59 -13.98 -13.08
CA VAL A 39 12.39 -14.66 -14.11
C VAL A 39 13.57 -15.43 -13.50
N PRO A 40 14.14 -16.42 -14.21
CA PRO A 40 15.35 -17.10 -13.76
C PRO A 40 16.56 -16.15 -13.65
N PRO A 41 17.46 -16.36 -12.67
CA PRO A 41 18.71 -15.60 -12.57
C PRO A 41 19.69 -15.96 -13.69
N SER A 42 20.60 -15.05 -14.00
CA SER A 42 21.83 -15.42 -14.73
C SER A 42 22.72 -16.29 -13.85
N GLU A 43 23.61 -17.08 -14.47
CA GLU A 43 24.53 -17.96 -13.74
C GLU A 43 25.37 -17.20 -12.70
N GLY A 44 25.88 -16.02 -13.06
CA GLY A 44 26.67 -15.18 -12.16
C GLY A 44 25.86 -14.68 -10.96
N VAL A 45 24.62 -14.24 -11.17
CA VAL A 45 23.73 -13.81 -10.08
C VAL A 45 23.37 -14.97 -9.18
N LEU A 46 23.08 -16.15 -9.76
CA LEU A 46 22.75 -17.35 -9.00
C LEU A 46 23.91 -17.79 -8.09
N THR A 47 25.13 -17.81 -8.61
CA THR A 47 26.33 -18.12 -7.82
C THR A 47 26.57 -17.09 -6.71
N ALA A 48 26.32 -15.80 -6.96
CA ALA A 48 26.46 -14.77 -5.94
C ALA A 48 25.43 -14.93 -4.82
N MET A 49 24.15 -15.15 -5.16
CA MET A 49 23.09 -15.39 -4.18
C MET A 49 23.31 -16.69 -3.39
N GLU A 50 23.79 -17.74 -4.06
CA GLU A 50 24.16 -19.01 -3.40
C GLU A 50 25.27 -18.76 -2.36
N ALA A 51 26.24 -17.89 -2.65
CA ALA A 51 27.29 -17.57 -1.69
C ALA A 51 26.75 -16.84 -0.44
N ASP A 52 25.75 -15.96 -0.59
CA ASP A 52 25.12 -15.29 0.56
C ASP A 52 24.36 -16.26 1.46
N LEU A 53 23.78 -17.32 0.88
CA LEU A 53 23.05 -18.36 1.62
C LEU A 53 23.96 -19.41 2.29
N ASN A 54 25.27 -19.32 2.06
CA ASN A 54 26.25 -20.30 2.53
C ASN A 54 27.11 -19.78 3.69
N GLY A 55 27.61 -20.73 4.50
CA GLY A 55 28.59 -20.47 5.55
C GLY A 55 28.00 -20.36 6.97
N PRO A 56 28.81 -20.00 7.97
CA PRO A 56 28.38 -20.00 9.38
C PRO A 56 27.37 -18.88 9.71
N ASN A 57 27.33 -17.82 8.89
CA ASN A 57 26.43 -16.68 9.03
C ASN A 57 25.76 -16.39 7.67
N PRO A 58 24.80 -17.22 7.24
CA PRO A 58 24.08 -16.97 5.98
C PRO A 58 23.28 -15.67 6.07
N ASP A 59 23.18 -14.96 4.94
CA ASP A 59 22.45 -13.70 4.80
C ASP A 59 21.41 -13.80 3.66
N PRO A 60 20.21 -14.33 3.95
CA PRO A 60 19.13 -14.42 2.97
C PRO A 60 18.64 -13.06 2.47
N ILE A 61 18.82 -12.00 3.25
CA ILE A 61 18.41 -10.63 2.88
C ILE A 61 19.34 -10.11 1.79
N ALA A 62 20.66 -10.31 1.92
CA ALA A 62 21.61 -9.99 0.87
C ALA A 62 21.33 -10.72 -0.45
N ALA A 63 20.88 -11.98 -0.39
CA ALA A 63 20.45 -12.72 -1.58
C ALA A 63 19.18 -12.09 -2.20
N ALA A 64 18.19 -11.74 -1.37
CA ALA A 64 16.96 -11.09 -1.81
C ALA A 64 17.23 -9.74 -2.50
N HIS A 65 18.11 -8.90 -1.94
CA HIS A 65 18.50 -7.63 -2.58
C HIS A 65 19.14 -7.84 -3.96
N LYS A 66 20.03 -8.83 -4.10
CA LYS A 66 20.61 -9.17 -5.42
C LYS A 66 19.56 -9.61 -6.44
N ALA A 67 18.48 -10.27 -5.99
CA ALA A 67 17.36 -10.57 -6.87
C ALA A 67 16.56 -9.33 -7.26
N MET A 68 16.38 -8.39 -6.33
CA MET A 68 15.66 -7.12 -6.57
C MET A 68 16.43 -6.15 -7.46
N ASP A 69 17.75 -6.30 -7.61
CA ASP A 69 18.56 -5.55 -8.58
C ASP A 69 18.15 -5.82 -10.04
N ASN A 70 17.42 -6.92 -10.29
CA ASN A 70 16.87 -7.20 -11.60
C ASN A 70 15.75 -6.18 -11.94
N PRO A 71 15.80 -5.50 -13.11
CA PRO A 71 14.78 -4.51 -13.49
C PRO A 71 13.33 -5.03 -13.43
N ASN A 72 13.12 -6.33 -13.66
CA ASN A 72 11.80 -6.95 -13.61
C ASN A 72 11.15 -6.91 -12.22
N PHE A 73 11.94 -6.78 -11.15
CA PHE A 73 11.37 -6.57 -9.81
C PHE A 73 10.44 -5.35 -9.81
N TYR A 74 10.87 -4.23 -10.37
CA TYR A 74 10.05 -3.02 -10.45
C TYR A 74 9.06 -3.05 -11.62
N THR A 75 9.51 -3.43 -12.82
CA THR A 75 8.70 -3.31 -14.06
C THR A 75 7.62 -4.39 -14.18
N VAL A 76 7.75 -5.50 -13.46
CA VAL A 76 6.80 -6.62 -13.47
C VAL A 76 6.25 -6.88 -12.08
N THR A 77 7.08 -7.21 -11.10
CA THR A 77 6.61 -7.71 -9.79
C THR A 77 5.88 -6.62 -9.01
N VAL A 78 6.54 -5.49 -8.73
CA VAL A 78 5.93 -4.38 -7.97
C VAL A 78 4.78 -3.72 -8.75
N LYS A 79 4.91 -3.63 -10.09
CA LYS A 79 3.82 -3.17 -10.96
C LYS A 79 2.56 -4.02 -10.76
N ASN A 80 2.65 -5.34 -10.91
CA ASN A 80 1.50 -6.24 -10.81
C ASN A 80 0.98 -6.33 -9.37
N PHE A 81 1.85 -6.20 -8.38
CA PHE A 81 1.51 -6.12 -6.96
C PHE A 81 0.58 -4.95 -6.65
N ALA A 82 0.85 -3.77 -7.22
CA ALA A 82 0.07 -2.55 -6.98
C ALA A 82 -1.14 -2.38 -7.91
N ALA A 83 -1.12 -2.98 -9.12
CA ALA A 83 -2.15 -2.79 -10.14
C ALA A 83 -3.60 -3.00 -9.64
N PRO A 84 -3.92 -4.05 -8.85
CA PRO A 84 -5.26 -4.26 -8.30
C PRO A 84 -5.81 -3.12 -7.44
N TRP A 85 -4.96 -2.26 -6.88
CA TRP A 85 -5.39 -1.20 -5.97
C TRP A 85 -5.89 0.03 -6.74
N THR A 86 -5.65 0.07 -8.04
CA THR A 86 -5.88 1.25 -8.89
C THR A 86 -7.23 1.24 -9.61
N ASN A 87 -8.02 0.17 -9.47
CA ASN A 87 -9.27 -0.03 -10.19
C ASN A 87 -10.32 -0.78 -9.35
N ARG A 88 -11.60 -0.65 -9.74
CA ARG A 88 -12.72 -1.26 -9.01
C ARG A 88 -12.77 -2.79 -9.12
N ASP A 89 -12.25 -3.34 -10.22
CA ASP A 89 -12.28 -4.79 -10.50
C ASP A 89 -11.16 -5.54 -9.76
N GLN A 90 -10.25 -4.83 -9.08
CA GLN A 90 -9.05 -5.37 -8.47
C GLN A 90 -8.22 -6.22 -9.44
N SER A 91 -8.24 -5.84 -10.71
CA SER A 91 -7.56 -6.55 -11.79
C SER A 91 -6.09 -6.16 -11.85
N VAL A 92 -5.23 -7.14 -12.12
CA VAL A 92 -3.82 -6.92 -12.50
C VAL A 92 -3.69 -6.49 -13.95
N PHE A 93 -4.73 -6.66 -14.77
CA PHE A 93 -4.73 -6.38 -16.21
C PHE A 93 -5.19 -4.95 -16.50
N VAL A 94 -4.46 -3.98 -15.96
CA VAL A 94 -4.65 -2.56 -16.24
C VAL A 94 -3.34 -1.94 -16.73
N PRO A 95 -3.38 -0.91 -17.59
CA PRO A 95 -2.18 -0.17 -17.97
C PRO A 95 -1.46 0.40 -16.75
N LEU A 96 -0.15 0.59 -16.88
CA LEU A 96 0.61 1.38 -15.92
C LEU A 96 -0.05 2.75 -15.78
N ASN A 97 -0.18 3.22 -14.55
CA ASN A 97 -0.77 4.50 -14.21
C ASN A 97 -0.01 5.13 -13.04
N ASP A 98 -0.36 6.37 -12.71
CA ASP A 98 0.33 7.16 -11.71
C ASP A 98 0.30 6.56 -10.30
N TYR A 99 -0.76 5.85 -9.93
CA TYR A 99 -0.83 5.15 -8.65
C TYR A 99 0.10 3.93 -8.62
N THR A 100 0.08 3.08 -9.65
CA THR A 100 1.05 1.98 -9.73
C THR A 100 2.49 2.50 -9.74
N THR A 101 2.77 3.55 -10.50
CA THR A 101 4.11 4.15 -10.57
C THR A 101 4.52 4.84 -9.25
N LEU A 102 3.57 5.39 -8.50
CA LEU A 102 3.81 5.88 -7.14
C LEU A 102 4.31 4.76 -6.22
N VAL A 103 3.66 3.60 -6.23
CA VAL A 103 4.09 2.44 -5.43
C VAL A 103 5.47 1.95 -5.87
N ILE A 104 5.72 1.82 -7.18
CA ILE A 104 7.04 1.42 -7.70
C ILE A 104 8.13 2.36 -7.19
N GLY A 105 7.92 3.67 -7.31
CA GLY A 105 8.91 4.66 -6.88
C GLY A 105 9.11 4.68 -5.37
N MET A 106 8.04 4.59 -4.57
CA MET A 106 8.15 4.53 -3.11
C MET A 106 8.94 3.31 -2.62
N VAL A 107 8.69 2.13 -3.19
CA VAL A 107 9.44 0.90 -2.89
C VAL A 107 10.90 1.04 -3.32
N ARG A 108 11.16 1.64 -4.48
CA ARG A 108 12.52 1.86 -4.96
C ARG A 108 13.32 2.78 -4.04
N ASP A 109 12.73 3.92 -3.68
CA ASP A 109 13.40 5.00 -2.94
C ASP A 109 13.37 4.79 -1.42
N GLY A 110 12.75 3.70 -0.92
CA GLY A 110 12.64 3.42 0.51
C GLY A 110 11.83 4.50 1.24
N VAL A 111 10.82 5.07 0.57
CA VAL A 111 9.93 6.04 1.19
C VAL A 111 9.08 5.32 2.24
N PRO A 112 9.00 5.78 3.50
CA PRO A 112 8.13 5.21 4.50
C PRO A 112 6.72 5.01 3.93
N PHE A 113 6.28 3.76 3.83
CA PHE A 113 5.11 3.44 3.02
C PHE A 113 3.81 4.01 3.61
N THR A 114 3.83 4.46 4.87
CA THR A 114 2.75 5.23 5.49
C THR A 114 2.44 6.54 4.73
N GLU A 115 3.41 7.08 4.00
CA GLU A 115 3.23 8.27 3.16
C GLU A 115 2.37 8.02 1.91
N ILE A 116 2.04 6.76 1.58
CA ILE A 116 1.23 6.41 0.40
C ILE A 116 -0.16 7.04 0.45
N LEU A 117 -0.67 7.43 1.62
CA LEU A 117 -1.98 8.05 1.78
C LEU A 117 -1.95 9.56 2.04
N SER A 118 -0.78 10.20 2.10
CA SER A 118 -0.67 11.60 2.55
C SER A 118 0.34 12.46 1.80
N SER A 119 1.29 11.85 1.09
CA SER A 119 2.34 12.57 0.38
C SER A 119 1.82 13.43 -0.78
N ASP A 120 2.59 14.46 -1.13
CA ASP A 120 2.50 15.17 -2.41
C ASP A 120 3.56 14.63 -3.35
N LEU A 121 3.42 13.37 -3.73
CA LEU A 121 4.43 12.61 -4.46
C LEU A 121 3.81 11.92 -5.68
N LEU A 122 4.58 11.94 -6.77
CA LEU A 122 4.41 11.15 -7.98
C LEU A 122 5.77 10.68 -8.45
N TYR A 123 5.75 9.67 -9.30
CA TYR A 123 6.92 9.28 -10.08
C TYR A 123 6.58 9.32 -11.56
N MET A 124 7.56 9.68 -12.37
CA MET A 124 7.41 9.91 -13.81
C MET A 124 8.65 9.46 -14.57
N HIS A 125 8.53 9.29 -15.90
CA HIS A 125 9.68 9.01 -16.74
C HIS A 125 10.65 10.20 -16.79
N ALA A 126 11.92 9.95 -16.50
CA ALA A 126 12.98 10.94 -16.55
C ALA A 126 13.09 11.59 -17.93
N GLY A 127 13.32 12.91 -17.95
CA GLY A 127 13.50 13.68 -19.18
C GLY A 127 12.23 13.90 -20.02
N GLN A 128 11.07 13.46 -19.56
CA GLN A 128 9.77 13.73 -20.20
C GLN A 128 9.07 14.94 -19.58
N ALA A 129 8.04 15.46 -20.27
CA ALA A 129 7.16 16.48 -19.70
C ALA A 129 6.38 15.94 -18.50
N LEU A 130 5.90 16.83 -17.63
CA LEU A 130 5.07 16.45 -16.48
C LEU A 130 3.81 15.70 -16.96
N PRO A 131 3.36 14.67 -16.21
CA PRO A 131 2.15 13.93 -16.53
C PRO A 131 0.91 14.84 -16.43
N SER A 132 -0.10 14.56 -17.25
CA SER A 132 -1.35 15.33 -17.25
C SER A 132 -2.39 14.73 -16.31
N ALA A 133 -3.14 15.59 -15.62
CA ALA A 133 -4.24 15.19 -14.74
C ALA A 133 -5.43 14.55 -15.47
N ASN A 134 -5.49 14.62 -16.80
CA ASN A 134 -6.62 14.11 -17.59
C ASN A 134 -6.25 13.05 -18.63
N SER A 135 -5.02 12.54 -18.60
CA SER A 135 -4.56 11.55 -19.58
C SER A 135 -3.56 10.58 -18.97
N ASN A 136 -3.75 9.29 -19.26
CA ASN A 136 -2.81 8.24 -18.85
C ASN A 136 -1.64 8.06 -19.81
N ALA A 137 -1.58 8.82 -20.91
CA ALA A 137 -0.61 8.63 -21.99
C ALA A 137 0.86 8.64 -21.53
N HIS A 138 1.18 9.45 -20.51
CA HIS A 138 2.52 9.49 -19.92
C HIS A 138 2.95 8.12 -19.37
N TYR A 139 2.05 7.46 -18.64
CA TYR A 139 2.33 6.18 -17.98
C TYR A 139 2.23 5.01 -18.97
N GLU A 140 1.37 5.10 -19.98
CA GLU A 140 1.35 4.13 -21.09
C GLU A 140 2.66 4.17 -21.89
N ASN A 141 3.21 5.36 -22.16
CA ASN A 141 4.50 5.51 -22.81
C ASN A 141 5.65 5.00 -21.91
N LEU A 142 5.60 5.29 -20.61
CA LEU A 142 6.55 4.73 -19.64
C LEU A 142 6.47 3.20 -19.61
N GLU A 143 5.28 2.60 -19.67
CA GLU A 143 5.12 1.15 -19.73
C GLU A 143 5.76 0.54 -20.99
N GLN A 144 5.68 1.24 -22.12
CA GLN A 144 6.39 0.83 -23.34
C GLN A 144 7.90 0.92 -23.14
N ALA A 145 8.39 2.00 -22.54
CA ALA A 145 9.81 2.18 -22.23
C ALA A 145 10.33 1.11 -21.26
N MET A 146 9.54 0.69 -20.26
CA MET A 146 9.87 -0.39 -19.32
C MET A 146 10.14 -1.75 -19.99
N ARG A 147 9.78 -1.92 -21.27
CA ARG A 147 10.06 -3.14 -22.05
C ARG A 147 11.39 -3.08 -22.79
N ASP A 148 12.06 -1.92 -22.84
CA ASP A 148 13.39 -1.77 -23.42
C ASP A 148 14.43 -2.45 -22.50
N PRO A 149 15.33 -3.30 -23.02
CA PRO A 149 16.42 -3.90 -22.23
C PRO A 149 17.36 -2.90 -21.55
N ASN A 150 17.40 -1.65 -22.03
CA ASN A 150 18.21 -0.58 -21.47
C ASN A 150 17.46 0.28 -20.44
N PHE A 151 16.16 0.03 -20.23
CA PHE A 151 15.41 0.74 -19.20
C PHE A 151 15.96 0.38 -17.83
N ASN A 152 16.35 1.41 -17.08
CA ASN A 152 16.85 1.27 -15.73
C ASN A 152 15.90 2.01 -14.77
N PRO A 153 15.08 1.27 -13.98
CA PRO A 153 14.18 1.88 -13.00
C PRO A 153 14.89 2.81 -12.00
N GLN A 154 16.19 2.65 -11.77
CA GLN A 154 16.96 3.50 -10.86
C GLN A 154 17.24 4.90 -11.42
N THR A 155 17.32 5.06 -12.74
CA THR A 155 17.65 6.34 -13.39
C THR A 155 16.51 6.92 -14.21
N ASP A 156 15.67 6.05 -14.79
CA ASP A 156 14.65 6.45 -15.76
C ASP A 156 13.30 6.76 -15.11
N LEU A 157 13.16 6.49 -13.81
CA LEU A 157 12.04 6.90 -12.99
C LEU A 157 12.52 8.01 -12.05
N VAL A 158 11.80 9.14 -11.97
CA VAL A 158 12.17 10.27 -11.10
C VAL A 158 10.97 10.78 -10.33
N PRO A 159 11.17 11.28 -9.09
CA PRO A 159 10.09 11.86 -8.32
C PRO A 159 9.68 13.23 -8.88
N THR A 160 8.39 13.53 -8.77
CA THR A 160 7.77 14.84 -8.94
C THR A 160 6.63 14.98 -7.94
N THR A 161 5.84 16.05 -7.98
CA THR A 161 4.71 16.24 -7.07
C THR A 161 3.37 16.23 -7.81
N GLN A 162 2.31 15.80 -7.12
CA GLN A 162 0.95 15.88 -7.65
C GLN A 162 0.53 17.32 -7.83
N SER A 163 0.96 18.20 -6.92
CA SER A 163 0.67 19.63 -7.00
C SER A 163 1.27 20.30 -8.22
N ALA A 164 2.50 19.94 -8.61
CA ALA A 164 3.14 20.48 -9.80
C ALA A 164 2.56 19.89 -11.09
N ALA A 165 2.30 18.58 -11.12
CA ALA A 165 1.81 17.90 -12.32
C ALA A 165 0.33 18.19 -12.60
N TYR A 166 -0.51 18.18 -11.56
CA TYR A 166 -1.97 18.21 -11.71
C TYR A 166 -2.61 19.54 -11.33
N GLY A 167 -1.85 20.45 -10.69
CA GLY A 167 -2.36 21.74 -10.23
C GLY A 167 -3.23 21.67 -8.96
N THR A 168 -3.35 20.48 -8.36
CA THR A 168 -4.00 20.30 -7.06
C THR A 168 -3.17 21.01 -5.97
N PRO A 169 -3.74 21.86 -5.12
CA PRO A 169 -2.99 22.48 -4.03
C PRO A 169 -2.30 21.42 -3.16
N SER A 170 -1.05 21.66 -2.73
CA SER A 170 -0.31 20.66 -1.95
C SER A 170 -1.05 20.21 -0.67
N ILE A 171 -1.83 21.11 -0.04
CA ILE A 171 -2.67 20.76 1.12
C ILE A 171 -3.76 19.73 0.80
N ALA A 172 -4.16 19.63 -0.47
CA ALA A 172 -5.26 18.80 -0.95
C ALA A 172 -4.78 17.49 -1.57
N THR A 173 -3.47 17.27 -1.72
CA THR A 173 -2.95 15.97 -2.16
C THR A 173 -3.05 14.96 -1.01
N ALA A 174 -3.14 13.66 -1.30
CA ALA A 174 -3.22 12.60 -0.32
C ALA A 174 -2.68 11.28 -0.90
N GLY A 175 -1.45 11.33 -1.42
CA GLY A 175 -0.75 10.20 -2.02
C GLY A 175 -1.62 9.50 -3.08
N ALA A 176 -1.77 8.19 -2.94
CA ALA A 176 -2.60 7.33 -3.76
C ALA A 176 -4.01 7.86 -4.00
N MET A 177 -4.68 8.39 -2.97
CA MET A 177 -6.10 8.79 -3.07
C MET A 177 -6.33 9.95 -4.04
N THR A 178 -5.32 10.76 -4.32
CA THR A 178 -5.43 11.92 -5.23
C THR A 178 -4.66 11.75 -6.54
N THR A 179 -4.19 10.53 -6.81
CA THR A 179 -3.72 10.13 -8.14
C THR A 179 -4.87 10.19 -9.15
N ARG A 180 -4.55 10.42 -10.41
CA ARG A 180 -5.48 10.38 -11.55
C ARG A 180 -6.23 9.05 -11.57
N ALA A 181 -5.52 7.92 -11.46
CA ALA A 181 -6.13 6.59 -11.51
C ALA A 181 -7.12 6.36 -10.36
N ALA A 182 -6.74 6.70 -9.11
CA ALA A 182 -7.65 6.56 -7.97
C ALA A 182 -8.84 7.52 -8.05
N ALA A 183 -8.63 8.76 -8.49
CA ALA A 183 -9.70 9.74 -8.65
C ALA A 183 -10.74 9.28 -9.69
N GLU A 184 -10.27 8.84 -10.87
CA GLU A 184 -11.12 8.27 -11.91
C GLU A 184 -11.88 7.05 -11.40
N ALA A 185 -11.20 6.14 -10.70
CA ALA A 185 -11.83 4.92 -10.21
C ALA A 185 -12.80 5.17 -9.04
N PHE A 186 -12.49 6.07 -8.11
CA PHE A 186 -13.15 6.06 -6.79
C PHE A 186 -13.80 7.39 -6.37
N PHE A 187 -13.48 8.51 -7.03
CA PHE A 187 -14.26 9.74 -6.87
C PHE A 187 -15.40 9.87 -7.90
N VAL A 188 -15.41 9.05 -8.95
CA VAL A 188 -16.51 9.07 -9.93
C VAL A 188 -17.85 8.62 -9.30
N ALA A 189 -18.87 9.45 -9.52
CA ALA A 189 -20.23 9.31 -8.99
C ALA A 189 -20.34 9.25 -7.46
N GLY A 190 -21.58 9.06 -6.96
CA GLY A 190 -21.88 8.92 -5.53
C GLY A 190 -21.41 10.10 -4.67
N THR A 191 -21.14 9.86 -3.39
CA THR A 191 -20.78 10.89 -2.40
C THR A 191 -19.40 10.63 -1.77
N ASN A 192 -18.44 10.14 -2.59
CA ASN A 192 -17.07 9.78 -2.20
C ASN A 192 -16.91 8.66 -1.15
N ARG A 193 -17.98 7.91 -0.82
CA ARG A 193 -17.89 6.69 0.01
C ARG A 193 -17.09 5.57 -0.67
N ALA A 194 -17.07 5.53 -2.01
CA ALA A 194 -16.28 4.58 -2.78
C ALA A 194 -14.77 4.77 -2.55
N MET A 195 -14.27 6.02 -2.61
CA MET A 195 -12.87 6.32 -2.28
C MET A 195 -12.49 5.79 -0.90
N PHE A 196 -13.30 6.09 0.11
CA PHE A 196 -13.05 5.59 1.47
C PHE A 196 -13.01 4.06 1.53
N ARG A 197 -14.03 3.39 0.97
CA ARG A 197 -14.13 1.93 0.95
C ARG A 197 -12.91 1.29 0.30
N PHE A 198 -12.53 1.74 -0.90
CA PHE A 198 -11.38 1.18 -1.61
C PHE A 198 -10.06 1.49 -0.89
N THR A 199 -9.92 2.63 -0.20
CA THR A 199 -8.78 2.87 0.69
C THR A 199 -8.71 1.83 1.81
N LEU A 200 -9.83 1.47 2.45
CA LEU A 200 -9.83 0.38 3.45
C LEU A 200 -9.43 -0.96 2.84
N MET A 201 -10.02 -1.33 1.70
CA MET A 201 -9.73 -2.61 1.04
C MET A 201 -8.27 -2.68 0.60
N ASN A 202 -7.74 -1.59 0.04
CA ASN A 202 -6.41 -1.55 -0.53
C ASN A 202 -5.31 -1.27 0.48
N HIS A 203 -5.58 -0.61 1.60
CA HIS A 203 -4.53 -0.23 2.55
C HIS A 203 -4.70 -0.78 3.95
N MET A 204 -5.87 -1.32 4.28
CA MET A 204 -6.15 -1.96 5.58
C MET A 204 -6.65 -3.41 5.45
N CYS A 205 -6.76 -3.93 4.22
CA CYS A 205 -7.14 -5.31 3.93
C CYS A 205 -8.47 -5.72 4.56
N THR A 206 -9.37 -4.75 4.74
CA THR A 206 -10.71 -4.93 5.28
C THR A 206 -11.71 -4.14 4.44
N ASP A 207 -12.94 -4.61 4.35
CA ASP A 207 -14.06 -3.88 3.75
C ASP A 207 -14.99 -3.37 4.86
N LEU A 208 -16.05 -2.64 4.50
CA LEU A 208 -17.00 -2.07 5.44
C LEU A 208 -17.68 -3.13 6.33
N GLU A 209 -17.84 -4.35 5.84
CA GLU A 209 -18.36 -5.49 6.61
C GLU A 209 -17.45 -5.85 7.78
N GLY A 210 -16.12 -5.72 7.61
CA GLY A 210 -15.14 -6.03 8.66
C GLY A 210 -15.08 -4.98 9.76
N VAL A 211 -15.65 -3.80 9.53
CA VAL A 211 -15.71 -2.66 10.47
C VAL A 211 -17.14 -2.27 10.82
N HIS A 212 -18.12 -3.11 10.48
CA HIS A 212 -19.54 -2.91 10.77
C HIS A 212 -19.77 -2.85 12.29
N ASP A 213 -20.29 -1.72 12.79
CA ASP A 213 -20.53 -1.51 14.21
C ASP A 213 -21.80 -0.69 14.48
N THR A 214 -22.86 -1.34 14.95
CA THR A 214 -24.14 -0.69 15.29
C THR A 214 -24.14 0.01 16.65
N THR A 215 -23.03 -0.02 17.40
CA THR A 215 -22.92 0.60 18.73
C THR A 215 -22.37 2.02 18.68
N ILE A 216 -21.86 2.45 17.52
CA ILE A 216 -21.30 3.78 17.30
C ILE A 216 -22.40 4.83 17.17
N VAL A 217 -22.11 6.05 17.63
CA VAL A 217 -22.97 7.22 17.45
C VAL A 217 -23.24 7.48 15.96
N PRO A 218 -24.52 7.48 15.52
CA PRO A 218 -24.88 7.63 14.10
C PRO A 218 -25.19 9.09 13.70
N ASP A 219 -24.55 10.06 14.34
CA ASP A 219 -24.92 11.49 14.22
C ASP A 219 -24.53 12.14 12.88
N ARG A 220 -23.55 11.57 12.17
CA ARG A 220 -23.08 12.07 10.86
C ARG A 220 -23.55 11.25 9.66
N ILE A 221 -24.53 10.37 9.84
CA ILE A 221 -25.08 9.65 8.69
C ILE A 221 -25.87 10.63 7.82
N ARG A 222 -25.49 10.73 6.55
CA ARG A 222 -25.99 11.77 5.64
C ARG A 222 -27.45 11.57 5.24
N GLN A 223 -28.02 12.61 4.65
CA GLN A 223 -29.42 12.67 4.20
C GLN A 223 -29.77 11.67 3.10
N ASP A 224 -28.78 11.23 2.31
CA ASP A 224 -28.97 10.34 1.16
C ASP A 224 -29.19 8.86 1.51
N VAL A 225 -29.26 8.54 2.81
CA VAL A 225 -29.43 7.17 3.32
C VAL A 225 -30.80 7.03 3.97
N SER A 226 -31.64 6.17 3.41
CA SER A 226 -32.97 5.89 3.97
C SER A 226 -32.90 5.32 5.39
N ARG A 227 -33.75 5.85 6.29
CA ARG A 227 -33.96 5.30 7.65
C ARG A 227 -35.05 4.24 7.70
N SER A 228 -35.67 3.92 6.57
CA SER A 228 -36.63 2.84 6.39
C SER A 228 -36.46 2.15 5.01
N PRO A 229 -35.28 1.58 4.70
CA PRO A 229 -35.05 0.90 3.43
C PRO A 229 -36.11 -0.18 3.19
N GLY A 230 -36.79 -0.13 2.03
CA GLY A 230 -37.89 -1.05 1.71
C GLY A 230 -39.12 -0.91 2.62
N GLY A 231 -39.26 0.21 3.35
CA GLY A 231 -40.34 0.45 4.31
C GLY A 231 -40.10 -0.11 5.71
N ASP A 232 -38.93 -0.69 5.99
CA ASP A 232 -38.62 -1.32 7.29
C ASP A 232 -37.39 -0.66 7.96
N SER A 233 -37.63 0.09 9.04
CA SER A 233 -36.57 0.77 9.77
C SER A 233 -35.59 -0.18 10.48
N ARG A 234 -35.99 -1.44 10.72
CA ARG A 234 -35.10 -2.43 11.32
C ARG A 234 -33.94 -2.78 10.39
N VAL A 235 -34.13 -2.66 9.07
CA VAL A 235 -33.05 -2.87 8.11
C VAL A 235 -31.95 -1.83 8.31
N PHE A 236 -32.33 -0.56 8.49
CA PHE A 236 -31.38 0.49 8.81
C PHE A 236 -30.71 0.26 10.17
N MET A 237 -31.51 0.05 11.22
CA MET A 237 -31.02 -0.05 12.61
C MET A 237 -30.12 -1.26 12.88
N ASN A 238 -30.24 -2.34 12.11
CA ASN A 238 -29.46 -3.56 12.33
C ASN A 238 -28.33 -3.76 11.30
N ASN A 239 -28.42 -3.14 10.12
CA ASN A 239 -27.48 -3.38 9.03
C ASN A 239 -26.81 -2.09 8.56
N CYS A 240 -27.57 -1.17 7.96
CA CYS A 240 -26.99 0.01 7.30
C CYS A 240 -26.26 0.93 8.28
N ILE A 241 -26.82 1.13 9.47
CA ILE A 241 -26.26 2.01 10.50
C ILE A 241 -24.84 1.58 10.89
N GLY A 242 -24.54 0.28 10.87
CA GLY A 242 -23.25 -0.24 11.31
C GLY A 242 -22.08 0.13 10.41
N CYS A 243 -22.31 0.24 9.10
CA CYS A 243 -21.29 0.77 8.18
C CYS A 243 -21.27 2.30 8.20
N HIS A 244 -22.45 2.93 8.13
CA HIS A 244 -22.57 4.37 7.94
C HIS A 244 -22.12 5.19 9.14
N ALA A 245 -22.38 4.74 10.37
CA ALA A 245 -22.02 5.47 11.58
C ALA A 245 -20.50 5.71 11.70
N GLY A 246 -19.68 4.78 11.20
CA GLY A 246 -18.23 4.92 11.15
C GLY A 246 -17.70 5.54 9.86
N MET A 247 -18.23 5.11 8.71
CA MET A 247 -17.75 5.55 7.39
C MET A 247 -18.07 7.02 7.11
N ASP A 248 -19.29 7.47 7.35
CA ASP A 248 -19.74 8.80 6.92
C ASP A 248 -18.93 9.96 7.56
N PRO A 249 -18.61 9.92 8.88
CA PRO A 249 -17.68 10.86 9.51
C PRO A 249 -16.30 10.92 8.86
N LEU A 250 -15.74 9.78 8.45
CA LEU A 250 -14.39 9.69 7.88
C LEU A 250 -14.39 10.10 6.40
N ALA A 251 -15.37 9.61 5.63
CA ALA A 251 -15.54 9.98 4.22
C ALA A 251 -15.90 11.46 4.02
N GLN A 252 -16.22 12.21 5.08
CA GLN A 252 -16.34 13.66 5.03
C GLN A 252 -15.02 14.34 4.65
N ALA A 253 -13.86 13.73 4.92
CA ALA A 253 -12.55 14.24 4.48
C ALA A 253 -12.45 14.51 2.96
N PHE A 254 -13.34 13.87 2.17
CA PHE A 254 -13.40 14.03 0.73
C PHE A 254 -14.45 15.06 0.26
N ALA A 255 -15.03 15.87 1.16
CA ALA A 255 -16.16 16.75 0.84
C ALA A 255 -15.85 17.76 -0.28
N TYR A 256 -14.60 18.18 -0.44
CA TYR A 256 -14.17 19.16 -1.45
C TYR A 256 -13.67 18.53 -2.76
N TYR A 257 -13.76 17.19 -2.88
CA TYR A 257 -13.22 16.43 -4.01
C TYR A 257 -14.34 15.95 -4.93
N ASP A 258 -14.11 16.05 -6.23
CA ASP A 258 -14.98 15.47 -7.24
C ASP A 258 -14.17 14.92 -8.41
N TYR A 259 -14.83 14.24 -9.34
CA TYR A 259 -14.25 13.82 -10.60
C TYR A 259 -15.11 14.34 -11.76
N ASP A 260 -14.49 15.12 -12.65
CA ASP A 260 -15.13 15.60 -13.85
C ASP A 260 -14.94 14.56 -14.97
N GLU A 261 -16.00 13.80 -15.27
CA GLU A 261 -15.98 12.78 -16.32
C GLU A 261 -15.80 13.39 -17.73
N VAL A 262 -16.17 14.66 -17.93
CA VAL A 262 -16.01 15.34 -19.24
C VAL A 262 -14.57 15.79 -19.43
N LEU A 263 -13.97 16.37 -18.40
CA LEU A 263 -12.57 16.81 -18.42
C LEU A 263 -11.58 15.68 -18.11
N GLY A 264 -12.05 14.54 -17.60
CA GLY A 264 -11.25 13.36 -17.27
C GLY A 264 -10.32 13.52 -16.07
N ARG A 265 -10.62 14.42 -15.13
CA ARG A 265 -9.71 14.77 -14.03
C ARG A 265 -10.42 14.98 -12.69
N MET A 266 -9.64 14.84 -11.61
CA MET A 266 -10.08 15.25 -10.28
C MET A 266 -10.33 16.77 -10.23
N LEU A 267 -11.42 17.15 -9.57
CA LEU A 267 -11.69 18.53 -9.17
C LEU A 267 -11.49 18.66 -7.66
N TYR A 268 -10.91 19.77 -7.24
CA TYR A 268 -10.82 20.15 -5.85
C TYR A 268 -11.21 21.62 -5.71
N THR A 269 -12.19 21.92 -4.83
CA THR A 269 -12.64 23.29 -4.58
C THR A 269 -12.59 23.58 -3.08
N ASN A 270 -11.50 24.22 -2.65
CA ASN A 270 -11.27 24.55 -1.24
C ASN A 270 -12.47 25.30 -0.63
N GLY A 271 -12.98 24.81 0.49
CA GLY A 271 -14.09 25.44 1.22
C GLY A 271 -15.46 25.26 0.56
N THR A 272 -15.59 24.46 -0.51
CA THR A 272 -16.87 24.21 -1.17
C THR A 272 -17.15 22.71 -1.26
N VAL A 273 -18.18 22.27 -0.54
CA VAL A 273 -18.64 20.88 -0.59
C VAL A 273 -19.14 20.56 -2.01
N ALA A 274 -18.65 19.45 -2.58
CA ALA A 274 -19.02 18.98 -3.90
C ALA A 274 -20.54 18.73 -3.96
N SER A 275 -21.18 19.23 -5.02
CA SER A 275 -22.65 19.21 -5.16
C SER A 275 -23.28 17.83 -4.96
N LYS A 276 -22.56 16.76 -5.34
CA LYS A 276 -23.00 15.38 -5.19
C LYS A 276 -23.28 14.94 -3.75
N TYR A 277 -22.73 15.60 -2.73
CA TYR A 277 -23.06 15.33 -1.32
C TYR A 277 -24.51 15.67 -0.96
N PHE A 278 -25.19 16.45 -1.79
CA PHE A 278 -26.60 16.83 -1.62
C PHE A 278 -27.53 16.07 -2.57
N ASN A 279 -27.02 15.07 -3.30
CA ASN A 279 -27.87 14.20 -4.10
C ASN A 279 -28.77 13.37 -3.18
N ASN A 280 -30.07 13.32 -3.48
CA ASN A 280 -31.08 12.61 -2.69
C ASN A 280 -31.21 13.13 -1.25
N ASP A 281 -30.96 14.42 -1.01
CA ASP A 281 -31.12 15.11 0.27
C ASP A 281 -32.53 15.00 0.88
N THR A 282 -33.56 14.76 0.06
CA THR A 282 -34.93 14.50 0.54
C THR A 282 -35.17 13.04 0.97
N THR A 283 -34.18 12.14 0.90
CA THR A 283 -34.34 10.74 1.32
C THR A 283 -34.56 10.63 2.82
N PHE A 284 -33.82 11.44 3.59
CA PHE A 284 -34.05 11.67 5.00
C PHE A 284 -33.58 13.09 5.32
N GLU A 285 -34.51 14.05 5.24
CA GLU A 285 -34.22 15.50 5.35
C GLU A 285 -33.52 15.87 6.67
N ASP A 286 -33.85 15.17 7.76
CA ASP A 286 -33.24 15.34 9.09
C ASP A 286 -31.83 14.69 9.21
N GLY A 287 -31.30 14.13 8.12
CA GLY A 287 -29.96 13.55 8.07
C GLY A 287 -28.86 14.61 8.12
N PHE A 288 -27.62 14.14 8.29
CA PHE A 288 -26.47 15.05 8.39
C PHE A 288 -26.20 15.77 7.06
N ILE A 289 -26.28 17.10 7.09
CA ILE A 289 -25.83 17.98 6.00
C ILE A 289 -24.33 18.19 6.17
N THR A 290 -23.54 17.80 5.17
CA THR A 290 -22.08 17.93 5.22
C THR A 290 -21.66 19.40 5.03
N PRO A 291 -21.06 20.06 6.05
CA PRO A 291 -20.75 21.49 5.97
C PRO A 291 -19.35 21.80 5.42
N ASP A 292 -18.41 20.88 5.60
CA ASP A 292 -16.98 21.04 5.32
C ASP A 292 -16.29 19.67 5.18
N ASP A 293 -14.95 19.65 5.08
CA ASP A 293 -14.11 18.45 5.01
C ASP A 293 -13.54 18.00 6.37
N SER A 294 -14.12 18.43 7.49
CA SER A 294 -13.72 17.97 8.82
C SER A 294 -14.18 16.54 9.08
N TRP A 295 -13.31 15.69 9.62
CA TRP A 295 -13.62 14.30 9.92
C TRP A 295 -13.32 13.96 11.38
N ASN A 296 -14.03 12.97 11.91
CA ASN A 296 -13.82 12.45 13.26
C ASN A 296 -13.87 10.91 13.24
N ASN A 297 -12.93 10.27 13.93
CA ASN A 297 -12.77 8.82 13.91
C ASN A 297 -13.42 8.16 15.14
N TYR A 298 -14.68 7.75 14.97
CA TYR A 298 -15.39 7.02 16.01
C TYR A 298 -14.91 5.57 16.20
N TRP A 299 -14.09 5.04 15.29
CA TRP A 299 -13.51 3.69 15.39
C TRP A 299 -12.35 3.58 16.38
N ARG A 300 -11.91 4.69 16.98
CA ARG A 300 -10.87 4.67 18.02
C ARG A 300 -11.27 3.97 19.31
N VAL A 301 -12.57 3.75 19.50
CA VAL A 301 -13.15 3.05 20.65
C VAL A 301 -14.05 1.91 20.18
N GLY A 302 -14.50 1.08 21.11
CA GLY A 302 -15.34 -0.07 20.80
C GLY A 302 -14.58 -1.16 20.05
N GLN A 303 -15.28 -1.98 19.27
CA GLN A 303 -14.67 -3.15 18.63
C GLN A 303 -13.65 -2.78 17.54
N ASN A 304 -13.84 -1.64 16.87
CA ASN A 304 -12.95 -1.19 15.80
C ASN A 304 -11.66 -0.53 16.33
N ALA A 305 -11.52 -0.37 17.66
CA ALA A 305 -10.25 0.02 18.27
C ALA A 305 -9.14 -1.02 18.00
N ASN A 306 -9.52 -2.27 17.72
CA ASN A 306 -8.61 -3.36 17.37
C ASN A 306 -7.86 -3.16 16.05
N LEU A 307 -8.23 -2.15 15.24
CA LEU A 307 -7.44 -1.74 14.08
C LEU A 307 -6.08 -1.14 14.50
N GLY A 308 -5.90 -0.81 15.79
CA GLY A 308 -4.63 -0.36 16.35
C GLY A 308 -4.30 1.07 15.96
N TRP A 309 -5.20 2.00 16.27
CA TRP A 309 -5.04 3.44 16.00
C TRP A 309 -3.89 4.05 16.80
N ASP A 310 -3.08 4.91 16.16
CA ASP A 310 -2.00 5.62 16.83
C ASP A 310 -2.57 6.62 17.85
N ILE A 311 -2.22 6.40 19.13
CA ILE A 311 -2.63 7.24 20.26
C ILE A 311 -2.04 8.65 20.21
N ASN A 312 -0.97 8.88 19.46
CA ASN A 312 -0.36 10.20 19.30
C ASN A 312 -1.07 11.06 18.25
N LEU A 313 -1.91 10.46 17.40
CA LEU A 313 -2.74 11.18 16.45
C LEU A 313 -4.07 11.61 17.09
N PRO A 314 -4.64 12.75 16.66
CA PRO A 314 -5.82 13.35 17.29
C PRO A 314 -7.13 12.58 17.07
N GLY A 315 -7.18 11.63 16.14
CA GLY A 315 -8.42 10.94 15.77
C GLY A 315 -9.46 11.82 15.10
N SER A 316 -9.06 12.99 14.63
CA SER A 316 -9.90 13.94 13.90
C SER A 316 -9.00 14.81 13.04
N GLY A 317 -9.56 15.48 12.03
CA GLY A 317 -8.78 16.33 11.14
C GLY A 317 -9.64 16.98 10.07
N ALA A 318 -8.98 17.51 9.05
CA ALA A 318 -9.63 18.07 7.87
C ALA A 318 -8.90 17.62 6.59
N GLY A 319 -9.69 17.25 5.59
CA GLY A 319 -9.19 16.86 4.27
C GLY A 319 -8.57 15.46 4.19
N ALA A 320 -8.43 14.97 2.96
CA ALA A 320 -7.96 13.62 2.65
C ALA A 320 -6.55 13.34 3.18
N LYS A 321 -5.66 14.35 3.22
CA LYS A 321 -4.27 14.18 3.67
C LYS A 321 -4.18 13.73 5.12
N THR A 322 -4.90 14.39 6.02
CA THR A 322 -4.87 14.08 7.46
C THR A 322 -5.61 12.78 7.75
N LEU A 323 -6.68 12.47 7.01
CA LEU A 323 -7.32 11.16 7.07
C LEU A 323 -6.34 10.05 6.65
N GLY A 324 -5.57 10.28 5.58
CA GLY A 324 -4.56 9.33 5.13
C GLY A 324 -3.49 9.04 6.19
N GLN A 325 -3.06 10.07 6.93
CA GLN A 325 -2.13 9.91 8.06
C GLN A 325 -2.74 9.06 9.17
N GLU A 326 -4.01 9.31 9.52
CA GLU A 326 -4.76 8.54 10.52
C GLU A 326 -4.86 7.05 10.15
N LEU A 327 -5.22 6.75 8.89
CA LEU A 327 -5.37 5.37 8.41
C LEU A 327 -4.02 4.66 8.30
N ALA A 328 -3.00 5.32 7.75
CA ALA A 328 -1.69 4.73 7.53
C ALA A 328 -0.91 4.47 8.83
N ALA A 329 -1.21 5.20 9.90
CA ALA A 329 -0.58 4.99 11.21
C ALA A 329 -1.15 3.79 11.99
N THR A 330 -2.13 3.06 11.43
CA THR A 330 -2.75 1.92 12.12
C THR A 330 -1.89 0.66 12.07
N GLN A 331 -2.02 -0.19 13.10
CA GLN A 331 -1.47 -1.56 13.05
C GLN A 331 -2.07 -2.36 11.88
N ALA A 332 -3.37 -2.17 11.59
CA ALA A 332 -4.06 -2.81 10.48
C ALA A 332 -3.45 -2.43 9.12
N PHE A 333 -3.02 -1.18 8.93
CA PHE A 333 -2.31 -0.75 7.73
C PHE A 333 -1.02 -1.55 7.54
N ALA A 334 -0.17 -1.58 8.57
CA ALA A 334 1.10 -2.28 8.53
C ALA A 334 0.92 -3.78 8.25
N GLN A 335 0.00 -4.43 8.97
CA GLN A 335 -0.29 -5.85 8.77
C GLN A 335 -0.87 -6.13 7.38
N CYS A 336 -1.66 -5.22 6.82
CA CYS A 336 -2.16 -5.35 5.45
C CYS A 336 -1.01 -5.36 4.43
N GLN A 337 -0.07 -4.42 4.55
CA GLN A 337 1.05 -4.36 3.61
C GLN A 337 1.91 -5.63 3.68
N VAL A 338 2.27 -6.08 4.89
CA VAL A 338 3.02 -7.31 5.10
C VAL A 338 2.27 -8.54 4.56
N THR A 339 0.96 -8.64 4.81
CA THR A 339 0.16 -9.76 4.31
C THR A 339 0.12 -9.79 2.78
N LYS A 340 0.07 -8.62 2.14
CA LYS A 340 0.13 -8.53 0.67
C LYS A 340 1.48 -8.97 0.14
N VAL A 341 2.58 -8.56 0.77
CA VAL A 341 3.93 -9.01 0.41
C VAL A 341 4.04 -10.52 0.57
N PHE A 342 3.61 -11.07 1.71
CA PHE A 342 3.59 -12.51 1.94
C PHE A 342 2.84 -13.26 0.83
N ARG A 343 1.63 -12.81 0.48
CA ARG A 343 0.85 -13.41 -0.62
C ARG A 343 1.58 -13.35 -1.95
N ASN A 344 2.25 -12.23 -2.25
CA ASN A 344 2.95 -12.02 -3.50
C ASN A 344 4.23 -12.86 -3.61
N VAL A 345 4.99 -13.02 -2.52
CA VAL A 345 6.24 -13.79 -2.50
C VAL A 345 5.96 -15.30 -2.35
N CYS A 346 5.02 -15.68 -1.48
CA CYS A 346 4.69 -17.08 -1.22
C CYS A 346 3.67 -17.66 -2.21
N LEU A 347 2.97 -16.82 -2.99
CA LEU A 347 1.89 -17.19 -3.90
C LEU A 347 0.74 -17.97 -3.25
N ARG A 348 0.42 -17.63 -2.00
CA ARG A 348 -0.68 -18.23 -1.23
C ARG A 348 -1.13 -17.33 -0.08
N ASP A 349 -2.31 -17.59 0.43
CA ASP A 349 -2.77 -17.02 1.70
C ASP A 349 -2.02 -17.61 2.90
N PRO A 350 -1.96 -16.88 4.04
CA PRO A 350 -1.58 -17.47 5.32
C PRO A 350 -2.67 -18.44 5.79
N VAL A 351 -2.31 -19.70 6.04
CA VAL A 351 -3.30 -20.77 6.29
C VAL A 351 -3.32 -21.26 7.74
N ASP A 352 -2.22 -21.09 8.48
CA ASP A 352 -2.09 -21.64 9.83
C ASP A 352 -1.51 -20.64 10.85
N SER A 353 -1.32 -21.10 12.09
CA SER A 353 -0.79 -20.27 13.17
C SER A 353 0.67 -19.90 12.98
N PHE A 354 1.44 -20.68 12.22
CA PHE A 354 2.84 -20.38 11.93
C PHE A 354 2.93 -19.20 10.97
N ASP A 355 2.17 -19.24 9.87
CA ASP A 355 2.11 -18.11 8.93
C ASP A 355 1.67 -16.81 9.60
N ARG A 356 0.66 -16.90 10.47
CA ARG A 356 0.16 -15.71 11.20
C ARG A 356 1.18 -15.17 12.20
N ALA A 357 1.98 -16.04 12.82
CA ALA A 357 3.07 -15.62 13.69
C ALA A 357 4.20 -14.94 12.90
N GLU A 358 4.53 -15.47 11.72
CA GLU A 358 5.53 -14.87 10.83
C GLU A 358 5.09 -13.49 10.34
N ILE A 359 3.84 -13.35 9.88
CA ILE A 359 3.27 -12.05 9.49
C ILE A 359 3.29 -11.07 10.67
N ALA A 360 2.98 -11.51 11.89
CA ALA A 360 3.03 -10.65 13.06
C ALA A 360 4.47 -10.18 13.35
N SER A 361 5.47 -11.07 13.24
CA SER A 361 6.88 -10.72 13.39
C SER A 361 7.31 -9.71 12.33
N MET A 362 7.09 -10.01 11.04
CA MET A 362 7.41 -9.12 9.93
C MET A 362 6.69 -7.77 10.02
N THR A 363 5.46 -7.74 10.55
CA THR A 363 4.75 -6.47 10.80
C THR A 363 5.45 -5.64 11.88
N GLY A 364 5.95 -6.28 12.94
CA GLY A 364 6.76 -5.62 13.97
C GLY A 364 8.05 -5.03 13.40
N ASP A 365 8.76 -5.81 12.57
CA ASP A 365 10.00 -5.37 11.92
C ASP A 365 9.74 -4.25 10.90
N PHE A 366 8.69 -4.37 10.10
CA PHE A 366 8.26 -3.33 9.16
C PHE A 366 8.05 -1.99 9.86
N ILE A 367 7.41 -1.97 11.03
CA ILE A 367 7.17 -0.75 11.81
C ILE A 367 8.46 -0.24 12.45
N SER A 368 9.21 -1.11 13.12
CA SER A 368 10.25 -0.69 14.09
C SER A 368 11.68 -0.79 13.58
N ALA A 369 11.99 -1.79 12.76
CA ALA A 369 13.32 -2.03 12.21
C ALA A 369 13.51 -1.33 10.85
N TYR A 370 12.50 -1.40 9.99
CA TYR A 370 12.56 -0.90 8.61
C TYR A 370 11.93 0.48 8.41
N GLY A 371 11.30 1.05 9.45
CA GLY A 371 10.72 2.40 9.38
C GLY A 371 9.67 2.55 8.28
N TYR A 372 8.90 1.49 8.05
CA TYR A 372 7.93 1.34 6.96
C TYR A 372 8.52 1.27 5.55
N ASP A 373 9.79 0.90 5.36
CA ASP A 373 10.31 0.55 4.04
C ASP A 373 9.72 -0.79 3.57
N LEU A 374 8.83 -0.75 2.58
CA LEU A 374 8.11 -1.92 2.09
C LEU A 374 9.02 -2.88 1.31
N LYS A 375 10.18 -2.40 0.81
CA LYS A 375 11.14 -3.24 0.08
C LYS A 375 11.85 -4.25 1.00
N GLU A 376 11.95 -3.93 2.29
CA GLU A 376 12.64 -4.75 3.29
C GLU A 376 11.74 -5.86 3.87
N VAL A 377 10.43 -5.82 3.56
CA VAL A 377 9.44 -6.86 3.89
C VAL A 377 9.38 -7.86 2.75
#